data_AF-A0A120EJU7-F1
#
_entry.id   AF-A0A120EJU7-F1
#
_cell.length_a   1.000
_cell.length_b   1.000
_cell.length_c   1.000
_cell.angle_alpha   90.00
_cell.angle_beta   90.00
_cell.angle_gamma   90.00
#
_symmetry.space_group_name_H-M   'P 1'
#
loop_
_entity.id
_entity.type
_entity.pdbx_description
1 polymer ?
#
loop_
_entity_poly.entity_id
_entity_poly.type
_entity_poly.pdbx_seq_one_letter_code
_entity_poly.pdbx_strand_id
1 'polypeptide(L)'
;MREKKIRGMKRKTKTLIKRIEDSTKAFPSTFYNDEYWHMPLPGSQAFIDSSTTPRKVKRLCIQTLLNQANQLMTMKPNDTNTYRVVVMIKIASLWNSQIIIFKNDDYFQNFFNRDNEFQKWMPLSNESDFRHEWKISISNSVQTLYFQEIIKDEDEFYDEVELLFIGELS
;
A
#
# COMPACT_ATOMS: atom_id res chain seq x y z
N MET A 1 5.52 24.04 16.98
CA MET A 1 4.48 24.71 16.16
C MET A 1 3.26 23.77 16.08
N ARG A 2 2.06 24.19 16.50
CA ARG A 2 0.88 23.31 16.53
C ARG A 2 0.36 23.07 15.10
N GLU A 3 0.17 21.81 14.72
CA GLU A 3 -0.33 21.46 13.40
C GLU A 3 -1.73 22.05 13.15
N LYS A 4 -1.97 22.57 11.94
CA LYS A 4 -3.23 23.24 11.59
C LYS A 4 -4.36 22.22 11.50
N LYS A 5 -5.51 22.55 12.08
CA LYS A 5 -6.73 21.74 11.98
C LYS A 5 -7.15 21.55 10.53
N ILE A 6 -7.38 20.31 10.12
CA ILE A 6 -7.96 19.99 8.82
C ILE A 6 -9.43 20.41 8.76
N ARG A 7 -9.76 21.27 7.78
CA ARG A 7 -11.13 21.66 7.46
C ARG A 7 -11.76 20.67 6.46
N GLY A 8 -13.08 20.49 6.57
CA GLY A 8 -13.84 19.67 5.63
C GLY A 8 -13.49 18.17 5.65
N MET A 9 -13.09 17.64 6.81
CA MET A 9 -12.61 16.26 6.98
C MET A 9 -13.56 15.22 6.38
N LYS A 10 -14.86 15.28 6.72
CA LYS A 10 -15.88 14.38 6.18
C LYS A 10 -15.91 14.37 4.65
N ARG A 11 -15.83 15.56 4.03
CA ARG A 11 -15.79 15.70 2.56
C ARG A 11 -14.52 15.10 1.98
N LYS A 12 -13.35 15.43 2.54
CA LYS A 12 -12.06 14.88 2.11
C LYS A 12 -12.02 13.36 2.19
N THR A 13 -12.47 12.78 3.30
CA THR A 13 -12.57 11.32 3.49
C THR A 13 -13.49 10.69 2.44
N LYS A 14 -14.71 11.23 2.24
CA LYS A 14 -15.66 10.71 1.23
C LYS A 14 -15.07 10.77 -0.18
N THR A 15 -14.43 11.89 -0.54
CA THR A 15 -13.79 12.05 -1.84
C THR A 15 -12.66 11.05 -2.05
N LEU A 16 -11.84 10.81 -1.02
CA LEU A 16 -10.72 9.86 -1.10
C LEU A 16 -11.21 8.42 -1.26
N ILE A 17 -12.20 7.99 -0.47
CA ILE A 17 -12.81 6.66 -0.59
C ILE A 17 -13.37 6.47 -2.00
N LYS A 18 -14.15 7.45 -2.48
CA LYS A 18 -14.71 7.41 -3.83
C LYS A 18 -13.62 7.31 -4.90
N ARG A 19 -12.49 8.00 -4.75
CA ARG A 19 -11.37 7.89 -5.71
C ARG A 19 -10.75 6.50 -5.70
N ILE A 20 -10.56 5.89 -4.52
CA ILE A 20 -10.05 4.52 -4.41
C ILE A 20 -10.99 3.55 -5.12
N GLU A 21 -12.30 3.64 -4.83
CA GLU A 21 -13.34 2.83 -5.46
C GLU A 21 -13.36 3.06 -6.98
N ASP A 22 -13.43 4.31 -7.44
CA ASP A 22 -13.51 4.69 -8.85
C ASP A 22 -12.28 4.17 -9.65
N SER A 23 -11.06 4.29 -9.09
CA SER A 23 -9.82 3.83 -9.72
C SER A 23 -9.69 2.31 -9.80
N THR A 24 -10.50 1.56 -9.04
CA THR A 24 -10.42 0.10 -8.95
C THR A 24 -11.74 -0.58 -9.38
N LYS A 25 -12.62 0.16 -10.07
CA LYS A 25 -13.88 -0.36 -10.63
C LYS A 25 -13.69 -1.44 -11.69
N ALA A 26 -12.55 -1.43 -12.36
CA ALA A 26 -12.17 -2.39 -13.37
C ALA A 26 -10.74 -2.85 -13.13
N PHE A 27 -10.43 -4.07 -13.58
CA PHE A 27 -9.06 -4.54 -13.61
C PHE A 27 -8.24 -3.71 -14.63
N PRO A 28 -7.01 -3.27 -14.31
CA PRO A 28 -6.24 -2.45 -15.22
C PRO A 28 -5.90 -3.20 -16.49
N SER A 29 -5.98 -2.51 -17.63
CA SER A 29 -5.58 -3.03 -18.94
C SER A 29 -4.19 -2.58 -19.38
N THR A 30 -3.63 -1.57 -18.72
CA THR A 30 -2.33 -0.98 -19.06
C THR A 30 -1.37 -1.12 -17.88
N PHE A 31 -0.21 -1.72 -18.14
CA PHE A 31 0.84 -1.99 -17.15
C PHE A 31 2.10 -1.22 -17.54
N TYR A 32 2.78 -0.63 -16.56
CA TYR A 32 4.09 -0.01 -16.72
C TYR A 32 5.11 -1.06 -17.14
N ASN A 33 5.82 -0.78 -18.24
CA ASN A 33 6.76 -1.71 -18.89
C ASN A 33 6.19 -3.11 -19.18
N ASP A 34 4.86 -3.24 -19.23
CA ASP A 34 4.16 -4.52 -19.27
C ASP A 34 4.38 -5.44 -18.03
N GLU A 35 4.84 -4.89 -16.91
CA GLU A 35 5.23 -5.65 -15.71
C GLU A 35 4.32 -5.41 -14.51
N TYR A 36 3.89 -4.17 -14.26
CA TYR A 36 3.09 -3.87 -13.09
C TYR A 36 2.17 -2.66 -13.29
N TRP A 37 1.10 -2.61 -12.53
CA TRP A 37 0.25 -1.45 -12.34
C TRP A 37 0.23 -1.12 -10.86
N HIS A 38 0.11 0.15 -10.51
CA HIS A 38 -0.06 0.53 -9.12
C HIS A 38 -0.97 1.74 -8.98
N MET A 39 -1.64 1.81 -7.83
CA MET A 39 -2.45 2.95 -7.42
C MET A 39 -2.00 3.40 -6.04
N PRO A 40 -1.21 4.49 -5.97
CA PRO A 40 -0.94 5.20 -4.74
C PRO A 40 -2.24 5.66 -4.08
N LEU A 41 -2.26 5.73 -2.74
CA LEU A 41 -3.40 6.26 -2.00
C LEU A 41 -3.75 7.68 -2.52
N PRO A 42 -4.94 7.91 -3.11
CA PRO A 42 -5.24 9.12 -3.89
C PRO A 42 -5.63 10.33 -3.03
N GLY A 43 -4.79 10.63 -2.03
CA GLY A 43 -4.90 11.71 -1.07
C GLY A 43 -3.63 12.55 -0.99
N SER A 44 -3.71 13.66 -0.26
CA SER A 44 -2.52 14.47 0.05
C SER A 44 -1.84 13.96 1.32
N GLN A 45 -0.51 13.97 1.35
CA GLN A 45 0.29 13.66 2.54
C GLN A 45 -0.17 14.46 3.77
N ALA A 46 -0.35 15.77 3.61
CA ALA A 46 -0.83 16.69 4.66
C ALA A 46 -2.23 16.33 5.22
N PHE A 47 -2.98 15.45 4.54
CA PHE A 47 -4.25 14.93 5.05
C PHE A 47 -4.08 13.55 5.70
N ILE A 48 -3.41 12.61 5.02
CA ILE A 48 -3.30 11.24 5.52
C ILE A 48 -2.34 11.13 6.70
N ASP A 49 -1.20 11.78 6.65
CA ASP A 49 -0.16 11.66 7.66
C ASP A 49 -0.35 12.63 8.82
N SER A 50 -1.11 13.72 8.64
CA SER A 50 -1.39 14.71 9.68
C SER A 50 -1.83 14.08 11.01
N SER A 51 -1.28 14.57 12.12
CA SER A 51 -1.65 14.14 13.47
C SER A 51 -3.09 14.52 13.81
N THR A 52 -3.63 15.55 13.15
CA THR A 52 -5.02 16.00 13.34
C THR A 52 -6.05 15.16 12.58
N THR A 53 -5.60 14.23 11.73
CA THR A 53 -6.50 13.27 11.08
C THR A 53 -6.75 12.09 12.02
N PRO A 54 -8.00 11.84 12.45
CA PRO A 54 -8.29 10.77 13.38
C PRO A 54 -7.85 9.41 12.85
N ARG A 55 -7.28 8.58 13.72
CA ARG A 55 -6.88 7.20 13.40
C ARG A 55 -7.99 6.41 12.70
N LYS A 56 -9.26 6.60 13.10
CA LYS A 56 -10.42 5.96 12.44
C LYS A 56 -10.57 6.32 10.95
N VAL A 57 -10.18 7.54 10.57
CA VAL A 57 -10.21 8.00 9.16
C VAL A 57 -9.05 7.35 8.41
N LYS A 58 -7.83 7.40 8.96
CA LYS A 58 -6.67 6.75 8.37
C LYS A 58 -6.90 5.25 8.15
N ARG A 59 -7.41 4.56 9.19
CA ARG A 59 -7.83 3.16 9.13
C ARG A 59 -8.85 2.90 8.04
N LEU A 60 -9.88 3.74 7.92
CA LEU A 60 -10.89 3.58 6.88
C LEU A 60 -10.27 3.63 5.47
N CYS A 61 -9.28 4.50 5.26
CA CYS A 61 -8.58 4.60 3.97
C CYS A 61 -7.82 3.30 3.66
N ILE A 62 -7.03 2.79 4.61
CA ILE A 62 -6.27 1.54 4.46
C ILE A 62 -7.19 0.34 4.28
N GLN A 63 -8.27 0.25 5.06
CA GLN A 63 -9.27 -0.81 4.90
C GLN A 63 -9.93 -0.74 3.51
N THR A 64 -10.15 0.46 2.98
CA THR A 64 -10.70 0.61 1.62
C THR A 64 -9.72 0.09 0.57
N LEU A 65 -8.40 0.36 0.70
CA LEU A 65 -7.40 -0.23 -0.20
C LEU A 65 -7.44 -1.76 -0.18
N LEU A 66 -7.48 -2.36 1.02
CA LEU A 66 -7.55 -3.81 1.18
C LEU A 66 -8.83 -4.41 0.59
N ASN A 67 -9.97 -3.76 0.82
CA ASN A 67 -11.24 -4.19 0.25
C ASN A 67 -11.23 -4.14 -1.28
N GLN A 68 -10.71 -3.06 -1.86
CA GLN A 68 -10.60 -2.93 -3.32
C GLN A 68 -9.59 -3.92 -3.91
N ALA A 69 -8.47 -4.20 -3.23
CA ALA A 69 -7.54 -5.24 -3.65
C ALA A 69 -8.21 -6.62 -3.69
N ASN A 70 -9.00 -6.97 -2.67
CA ASN A 70 -9.78 -8.22 -2.68
C ASN A 70 -10.79 -8.27 -3.85
N GLN A 71 -11.46 -7.16 -4.17
CA GLN A 71 -12.33 -7.09 -5.34
C GLN A 71 -11.54 -7.32 -6.64
N LEU A 72 -10.37 -6.68 -6.78
CA LEU A 72 -9.50 -6.84 -7.95
C LEU A 72 -9.04 -8.30 -8.14
N MET A 73 -8.76 -9.02 -7.05
CA MET A 73 -8.44 -10.46 -7.12
C MET A 73 -9.57 -11.29 -7.75
N THR A 74 -10.83 -10.90 -7.52
CA THR A 74 -12.00 -11.56 -8.12
C THR A 74 -12.33 -11.12 -9.55
N MET A 75 -11.72 -10.02 -10.02
CA MET A 75 -11.98 -9.41 -11.33
C MET A 75 -10.85 -9.66 -12.34
N LYS A 76 -9.89 -10.52 -12.01
CA LYS A 76 -8.77 -10.84 -12.90
C LYS A 76 -9.29 -11.32 -14.27
N PRO A 77 -8.68 -10.86 -15.37
CA PRO A 77 -9.05 -11.35 -16.69
C PRO A 77 -8.70 -12.84 -16.82
N ASN A 78 -9.49 -13.54 -17.62
CA ASN A 78 -9.22 -14.92 -17.99
C ASN A 78 -8.36 -14.94 -19.27
N ASP A 79 -7.11 -14.53 -19.14
CA ASP A 79 -6.12 -14.56 -20.22
C ASP A 79 -4.91 -15.44 -19.84
N THR A 80 -3.84 -15.40 -20.64
CA THR A 80 -2.66 -16.24 -20.45
C THR A 80 -1.67 -15.72 -19.41
N ASN A 81 -1.86 -14.50 -18.89
CA ASN A 81 -0.95 -13.90 -17.91
C ASN A 81 -1.33 -14.32 -16.49
N THR A 82 -0.31 -14.43 -15.64
CA THR A 82 -0.52 -14.52 -14.19
C THR A 82 -0.64 -13.12 -13.62
N TYR A 83 -1.64 -12.87 -12.77
CA TYR A 83 -1.78 -11.60 -12.06
C TYR A 83 -1.73 -11.79 -10.56
N ARG A 84 -1.01 -10.91 -9.86
CA ARG A 84 -0.92 -10.90 -8.40
C ARG A 84 -1.30 -9.53 -7.87
N VAL A 85 -2.33 -9.49 -7.04
CA VAL A 85 -2.78 -8.25 -6.39
C VAL A 85 -2.18 -8.18 -4.98
N VAL A 86 -1.50 -7.07 -4.68
CA VAL A 86 -0.81 -6.83 -3.41
C VAL A 86 -1.12 -5.42 -2.93
N VAL A 87 -1.29 -5.25 -1.63
CA VAL A 87 -1.35 -3.94 -0.97
C VAL A 87 -0.04 -3.73 -0.20
N MET A 88 0.64 -2.64 -0.47
CA MET A 88 1.78 -2.17 0.31
C MET A 88 1.31 -1.10 1.29
N ILE A 89 1.61 -1.27 2.56
CA ILE A 89 1.34 -0.31 3.64
C ILE A 89 2.67 0.17 4.20
N LYS A 90 2.95 1.47 4.08
CA LYS A 90 4.11 2.10 4.72
C LYS A 90 3.70 2.62 6.09
N ILE A 91 4.09 1.94 7.16
CA ILE A 91 3.50 2.11 8.51
C ILE A 91 3.73 3.53 9.06
N ALA A 92 4.94 4.06 8.91
CA ALA A 92 5.28 5.41 9.38
C ALA A 92 4.64 6.53 8.52
N SER A 93 4.27 6.25 7.27
CA SER A 93 3.66 7.20 6.34
C SER A 93 2.60 6.49 5.49
N LEU A 94 1.38 6.42 6.03
CA LEU A 94 0.27 5.76 5.36
C LEU A 94 -0.07 6.39 4.01
N TRP A 95 0.28 7.65 3.80
CA TRP A 95 0.13 8.31 2.50
C TRP A 95 0.83 7.57 1.36
N ASN A 96 1.98 6.97 1.63
CA ASN A 96 2.76 6.19 0.66
C ASN A 96 2.24 4.76 0.47
N SER A 97 1.11 4.40 1.08
CA SER A 97 0.47 3.10 0.86
C SER A 97 -0.15 3.01 -0.53
N GLN A 98 -0.21 1.81 -1.11
CA GLN A 98 -0.65 1.62 -2.48
C GLN A 98 -1.18 0.21 -2.73
N ILE A 99 -2.01 0.06 -3.77
CA ILE A 99 -2.31 -1.23 -4.40
C ILE A 99 -1.30 -1.40 -5.54
N ILE A 100 -0.75 -2.60 -5.68
CA ILE A 100 0.15 -3.01 -6.76
C ILE A 100 -0.44 -4.26 -7.39
N ILE A 101 -0.52 -4.30 -8.71
CA ILE A 101 -0.88 -5.47 -9.48
C ILE A 101 0.33 -5.83 -10.33
N PHE A 102 0.90 -7.00 -10.07
CA PHE A 102 1.96 -7.56 -10.87
C PHE A 102 1.36 -8.35 -12.03
N LYS A 103 1.94 -8.18 -13.22
CA LYS A 103 1.68 -8.98 -14.40
C LYS A 103 2.87 -9.90 -14.61
N ASN A 104 2.59 -11.19 -14.68
CA ASN A 104 3.56 -12.28 -14.74
C ASN A 104 4.46 -12.35 -13.49
N ASP A 105 5.18 -13.47 -13.34
CA ASP A 105 5.95 -13.75 -12.13
C ASP A 105 7.35 -13.11 -12.15
N ASP A 106 7.95 -12.88 -13.32
CA ASP A 106 9.36 -12.47 -13.45
C ASP A 106 9.70 -11.19 -12.68
N TYR A 107 8.89 -10.15 -12.85
CA TYR A 107 9.09 -8.89 -12.13
C TYR A 107 8.73 -9.03 -10.65
N PHE A 108 7.67 -9.78 -10.33
CA PHE A 108 7.24 -10.02 -8.95
C PHE A 108 8.34 -10.66 -8.09
N GLN A 109 9.02 -11.70 -8.61
CA GLN A 109 10.08 -12.40 -7.87
C GLN A 109 11.25 -11.50 -7.50
N ASN A 110 11.55 -10.51 -8.34
CA ASN A 110 12.65 -9.57 -8.12
C ASN A 110 12.22 -8.28 -7.42
N PHE A 111 10.92 -8.01 -7.29
CA PHE A 111 10.39 -6.76 -6.75
C PHE A 111 10.84 -6.49 -5.32
N PHE A 112 10.93 -7.53 -4.49
CA PHE A 112 11.32 -7.41 -3.08
C PHE A 112 12.83 -7.37 -2.88
N ASN A 113 13.62 -7.69 -3.92
CA ASN A 113 15.08 -7.64 -3.85
C ASN A 113 15.56 -6.19 -4.03
N ARG A 114 15.61 -5.46 -2.92
CA ARG A 114 16.19 -4.13 -2.83
C ARG A 114 17.41 -4.21 -1.93
N ASP A 115 18.59 -4.20 -2.52
CA ASP A 115 19.87 -4.14 -1.82
C ASP A 115 20.87 -3.40 -2.71
N ASN A 116 20.76 -2.08 -2.72
CA ASN A 116 21.68 -1.20 -3.44
C ASN A 116 22.16 -0.07 -2.53
N GLU A 117 23.04 0.80 -3.05
CA GLU A 117 23.67 1.87 -2.29
C GLU A 117 22.70 2.92 -1.72
N PHE A 118 21.50 3.05 -2.29
CA PHE A 118 20.49 4.03 -1.90
C PHE A 118 19.36 3.43 -1.07
N GLN A 119 19.04 2.15 -1.28
CA GLN A 119 17.89 1.51 -0.66
C GLN A 119 18.14 0.02 -0.41
N LYS A 120 17.80 -0.41 0.81
CA LYS A 120 17.82 -1.80 1.23
C LYS A 120 16.51 -2.21 1.90
N TRP A 121 15.96 -3.36 1.54
CA TRP A 121 14.81 -3.98 2.19
C TRP A 121 15.23 -5.26 2.88
N MET A 122 15.06 -5.31 4.21
CA MET A 122 15.38 -6.47 5.02
C MET A 122 14.09 -7.14 5.48
N PRO A 123 13.87 -8.43 5.15
CA PRO A 123 12.69 -9.14 5.63
C PRO A 123 12.73 -9.26 7.15
N LEU A 124 11.60 -8.96 7.78
CA LEU A 124 11.40 -9.06 9.21
C LEU A 124 10.67 -10.37 9.53
N SER A 125 11.20 -11.15 10.47
CA SER A 125 10.67 -12.47 10.83
C SER A 125 9.49 -12.41 11.80
N ASN A 126 9.27 -11.27 12.46
CA ASN A 126 8.13 -11.05 13.33
C ASN A 126 6.89 -10.67 12.52
N GLU A 127 5.72 -11.15 12.96
CA GLU A 127 4.47 -10.65 12.43
C GLU A 127 4.31 -9.17 12.81
N SER A 128 3.80 -8.37 11.87
CA SER A 128 3.49 -6.97 12.15
C SER A 128 2.25 -6.88 13.06
N ASP A 129 2.40 -6.25 14.23
CA ASP A 129 1.28 -5.93 15.12
C ASP A 129 0.28 -4.94 14.50
N PHE A 130 0.61 -4.35 13.35
CA PHE A 130 -0.19 -3.35 12.65
C PHE A 130 -1.65 -3.81 12.46
N ARG A 131 -1.88 -5.07 12.09
CA ARG A 131 -3.25 -5.61 11.94
C ARG A 131 -4.06 -5.47 13.23
N HIS A 132 -3.48 -5.87 14.35
CA HIS A 132 -4.11 -5.87 15.66
C HIS A 132 -4.29 -4.45 16.19
N GLU A 133 -3.22 -3.64 16.12
CA GLU A 133 -3.20 -2.27 16.62
C GLU A 133 -4.20 -1.38 15.85
N TRP A 134 -4.23 -1.52 14.52
CA TRP A 134 -5.12 -0.76 13.66
C TRP A 134 -6.52 -1.36 13.54
N LYS A 135 -6.77 -2.57 14.06
CA LYS A 135 -8.05 -3.28 13.92
C LYS A 135 -8.49 -3.38 12.45
N ILE A 136 -7.55 -3.79 11.61
CA ILE A 136 -7.76 -3.99 10.17
C ILE A 136 -8.21 -5.42 9.90
N SER A 137 -9.17 -5.56 9.01
CA SER A 137 -9.66 -6.86 8.55
C SER A 137 -8.91 -7.25 7.29
N ILE A 138 -8.27 -8.41 7.34
CA ILE A 138 -7.54 -9.03 6.23
C ILE A 138 -8.25 -10.34 5.90
N SER A 139 -8.39 -10.67 4.61
CA SER A 139 -8.95 -11.95 4.18
C SER A 139 -8.06 -13.10 4.66
N ASN A 140 -8.64 -14.23 5.06
CA ASN A 140 -7.85 -15.41 5.46
C ASN A 140 -7.12 -16.07 4.27
N SER A 141 -7.47 -15.69 3.03
CA SER A 141 -6.90 -16.23 1.80
C SER A 141 -5.65 -15.52 1.31
N VAL A 142 -5.21 -14.45 1.98
CA VAL A 142 -4.04 -13.64 1.57
C VAL A 142 -2.89 -13.79 2.54
N GLN A 143 -1.68 -13.60 2.03
CA GLN A 143 -0.44 -13.70 2.79
C GLN A 143 0.06 -12.31 3.17
N THR A 144 1.01 -12.29 4.10
CA THR A 144 1.70 -11.07 4.52
C THR A 144 3.21 -11.22 4.45
N LEU A 145 3.90 -10.21 3.93
CA LEU A 145 5.35 -10.07 4.04
C LEU A 145 5.68 -8.76 4.73
N TYR A 146 6.68 -8.80 5.61
CA TYR A 146 7.08 -7.66 6.42
C TYR A 146 8.53 -7.32 6.19
N PHE A 147 8.83 -6.04 5.97
CA PHE A 147 10.17 -5.56 5.67
C PHE A 147 10.50 -4.31 6.47
N GLN A 148 11.77 -4.20 6.84
CA GLN A 148 12.41 -2.93 7.20
C GLN A 148 13.03 -2.36 5.93
N GLU A 149 12.58 -1.18 5.54
CA GLU A 149 13.18 -0.37 4.49
C GLU A 149 14.20 0.58 5.13
N ILE A 150 15.41 0.57 4.58
CA ILE A 150 16.50 1.48 4.92
C ILE A 150 16.77 2.31 3.66
N ILE A 151 16.62 3.64 3.76
CA ILE A 151 16.93 4.57 2.68
C ILE A 151 18.13 5.41 3.11
N LYS A 152 19.16 5.47 2.26
CA LYS A 152 20.31 6.34 2.46
C LYS A 152 20.04 7.70 1.81
N ASP A 153 20.01 8.75 2.63
CA ASP A 153 19.96 10.13 2.13
C ASP A 153 21.37 10.64 1.76
N GLU A 154 21.44 11.75 1.02
CA GLU A 154 22.69 12.35 0.52
C GLU A 154 23.72 12.63 1.64
N ASP A 155 23.24 12.90 2.86
CA ASP A 155 24.02 13.21 4.06
C ASP A 155 24.33 11.97 4.95
N GLU A 156 24.18 10.75 4.41
CA GLU A 156 24.38 9.46 5.13
C GLU A 156 23.41 9.22 6.31
N PHE A 157 22.31 9.96 6.38
CA PHE A 157 21.20 9.64 7.28
C PHE A 157 20.43 8.44 6.75
N TYR A 158 20.02 7.57 7.67
CA TYR A 158 19.20 6.41 7.37
C TYR A 158 17.78 6.65 7.87
N ASP A 159 16.84 6.68 6.94
CA ASP A 159 15.43 6.56 7.28
C ASP A 159 15.08 5.08 7.35
N GLU A 160 14.71 4.62 8.55
CA GLU A 160 14.21 3.27 8.78
C GLU A 160 12.68 3.29 8.80
N VAL A 161 12.05 2.59 7.86
CA VAL A 161 10.59 2.52 7.76
C VAL A 161 10.12 1.10 7.58
N GLU A 162 9.03 0.75 8.27
CA GLU A 162 8.42 -0.56 8.15
C GLU A 162 7.41 -0.59 6.99
N LEU A 163 7.54 -1.62 6.15
CA LEU A 163 6.68 -1.92 5.01
C LEU A 163 5.95 -3.24 5.25
N LEU A 164 4.63 -3.22 5.17
CA LEU A 164 3.79 -4.40 5.24
C LEU A 164 3.11 -4.65 3.89
N PHE A 165 3.39 -5.80 3.28
CA PHE A 165 2.72 -6.27 2.07
C PHE A 165 1.64 -7.27 2.44
N ILE A 166 0.47 -7.15 1.82
CA ILE A 166 -0.69 -8.02 2.05
C ILE A 166 -1.31 -8.39 0.70
N GLY A 167 -1.40 -9.67 0.36
CA GLY A 167 -1.99 -10.10 -0.91
C GLY A 167 -1.55 -11.47 -1.39
N GLU A 168 -1.46 -11.63 -2.71
CA GLU A 168 -1.10 -12.87 -3.39
C GLU A 168 0.42 -13.01 -3.51
N LEU A 169 1.06 -13.39 -2.40
CA LEU A 169 2.52 -13.36 -2.24
C LEU A 169 3.23 -14.71 -2.53
N SER A 170 2.47 -15.78 -2.83
CA SER A 170 2.96 -17.10 -3.23
C SER A 170 2.48 -17.48 -4.61
#